data_AF-A0AA47NRW8-F1
#
_entry.id   AF-A0AA47NRW8-F1
#
_cell.length_a   1.000
_cell.length_b   1.000
_cell.length_c   1.000
_cell.angle_alpha   90.00
_cell.angle_beta   90.00
_cell.angle_gamma   90.00
#
_symmetry.space_group_name_H-M   'P 1'
#
loop_
_entity.id
_entity.type
_entity.pdbx_description
1 polymer ?
#
loop_
_entity_poly.entity_id
_entity_poly.type
_entity_poly.pdbx_seq_one_letter_code
_entity_poly.pdbx_strand_id
1 'polypeptide(L)'
;MVLSALDDMAASHSESASRAEGLRVRLQQGNVVLGLLVALEVINELEVLNKALQKKTQTMEGMLSAVSLVQDSMKSKRNTEHFEAVFKEAEDRCASLSLEPIVLPRTQRPPKRYSGQAPAYTPQSAVEFYRVEFYRVLDTVDTQISERFMQPGIQTLKEIENTLLTPTANDAAIRRYPELKEDDLRVQLAMFKRKYKVSTTADAVHALKEMPPEVRGLFDQIDLRDDPKTIAKLNDMKEKPIATEQGQKLAKEIGACCYVECSALTQKGLKTVFDEAIIAILTPKRKKGALKRRLGPRCINCCLIT
;
A
#
# COMPACT_ATOMS: atom_id res chain seq x y z
N MET A 1 -0.52 -36.00 5.87
CA MET A 1 0.88 -35.64 5.54
C MET A 1 1.50 -34.72 6.58
N VAL A 2 0.91 -33.55 6.88
CA VAL A 2 1.48 -32.65 7.93
C VAL A 2 1.28 -33.22 9.35
N LEU A 3 0.08 -33.67 9.69
CA LEU A 3 -0.18 -34.28 11.01
C LEU A 3 0.67 -35.53 11.25
N SER A 4 0.76 -36.41 10.26
CA SER A 4 1.61 -37.61 10.32
C SER A 4 3.10 -37.27 10.48
N ALA A 5 3.61 -36.25 9.78
CA ALA A 5 4.99 -35.81 9.97
C ALA A 5 5.22 -35.21 11.37
N LEU A 6 4.21 -34.53 11.93
CA LEU A 6 4.28 -34.02 13.30
C LEU A 6 4.21 -35.14 14.34
N ASP A 7 3.44 -36.20 14.10
CA ASP A 7 3.43 -37.40 14.94
C ASP A 7 4.85 -38.03 14.99
N ASP A 8 5.49 -38.19 13.82
CA ASP A 8 6.86 -38.74 13.73
C ASP A 8 7.89 -37.85 14.44
N MET A 9 7.76 -36.52 14.29
CA MET A 9 8.63 -35.55 14.96
C MET A 9 8.39 -35.47 16.47
N ALA A 10 7.15 -35.60 16.92
CA ALA A 10 6.78 -35.60 18.34
C ALA A 10 7.23 -36.90 19.04
N ALA A 11 7.26 -38.02 18.32
CA ALA A 11 7.78 -39.29 18.81
C ALA A 11 9.32 -39.32 18.95
N SER A 12 10.02 -38.38 18.31
CA SER A 12 11.48 -38.25 18.44
C SER A 12 11.88 -37.68 19.81
N HIS A 13 13.05 -38.02 20.35
CA HIS A 13 13.60 -37.38 21.57
C HIS A 13 14.37 -36.08 21.28
N SER A 14 14.07 -35.42 20.15
CA SER A 14 14.74 -34.18 19.76
C SER A 14 14.26 -32.98 20.57
N GLU A 15 15.07 -31.91 20.65
CA GLU A 15 14.65 -30.63 21.26
C GLU A 15 13.37 -30.06 20.59
N SER A 16 13.18 -30.37 19.30
CA SER A 16 12.00 -30.01 18.51
C SER A 16 10.74 -30.82 18.82
N ALA A 17 10.82 -31.95 19.52
CA ALA A 17 9.68 -32.84 19.75
C ALA A 17 8.57 -32.18 20.58
N SER A 18 8.95 -31.44 21.62
CA SER A 18 8.00 -30.68 22.45
C SER A 18 7.24 -29.61 21.65
N ARG A 19 7.91 -28.97 20.68
CA ARG A 19 7.30 -27.97 19.78
C ARG A 19 6.40 -28.63 18.74
N ALA A 20 6.84 -29.76 18.18
CA ALA A 20 6.06 -30.55 17.24
C ALA A 20 4.75 -31.04 17.88
N GLU A 21 4.82 -31.55 19.11
CA GLU A 21 3.63 -31.95 19.86
C GLU A 21 2.70 -30.77 20.15
N GLY A 22 3.24 -29.64 20.59
CA GLY A 22 2.44 -28.43 20.81
C GLY A 22 1.74 -27.92 19.55
N LEU A 23 2.39 -28.03 18.38
CA LEU A 23 1.79 -27.67 17.10
C LEU A 23 0.73 -28.69 16.65
N ARG A 24 1.01 -29.98 16.86
CA ARG A 24 0.09 -31.08 16.57
C ARG A 24 -1.23 -30.93 17.29
N VAL A 25 -1.18 -30.72 18.61
CA VAL A 25 -2.37 -30.50 19.44
C VAL A 25 -3.17 -29.30 18.95
N ARG A 26 -2.52 -28.21 18.55
CA ARG A 26 -3.22 -27.03 17.98
C ARG A 26 -3.88 -27.34 16.64
N LEU A 27 -3.18 -28.01 15.73
CA LEU A 27 -3.71 -28.36 14.42
C LEU A 27 -4.87 -29.37 14.48
N GLN A 28 -5.00 -30.11 15.59
CA GLN A 28 -6.13 -31.00 15.84
C GLN A 28 -7.41 -30.27 16.28
N GLN A 29 -7.31 -28.99 16.68
CA GLN A 29 -8.46 -28.20 17.12
C GLN A 29 -9.28 -27.72 15.92
N GLY A 30 -10.59 -27.98 15.93
CA GLY A 30 -11.51 -27.47 14.88
C GLY A 30 -11.51 -25.96 14.74
N ASN A 31 -11.23 -25.23 15.84
CA ASN A 31 -11.05 -23.77 15.82
C ASN A 31 -9.95 -23.32 14.84
N VAL A 32 -8.88 -24.10 14.71
CA VAL A 32 -7.78 -23.81 13.78
C VAL A 32 -8.21 -24.08 12.34
N VAL A 33 -8.98 -25.13 12.09
CA VAL A 33 -9.54 -25.43 10.76
C VAL A 33 -10.43 -24.27 10.29
N LEU A 34 -11.35 -23.81 11.14
CA LEU A 34 -12.20 -22.66 10.83
C LEU A 34 -11.37 -21.40 10.58
N GLY A 35 -10.37 -21.12 11.42
CA GLY A 35 -9.47 -19.98 11.24
C GLY A 35 -8.70 -20.03 9.91
N LEU A 36 -8.26 -21.21 9.48
CA LEU A 36 -7.59 -21.39 8.19
C LEU A 36 -8.54 -21.16 7.01
N LEU A 37 -9.79 -21.65 7.07
CA LEU A 37 -10.78 -21.42 6.02
C LEU A 37 -11.13 -19.94 5.89
N VAL A 38 -11.39 -19.27 7.02
CA VAL A 38 -11.62 -17.82 7.06
C VAL A 38 -10.42 -17.06 6.50
N ALA A 39 -9.20 -17.47 6.82
CA ALA A 39 -8.00 -16.85 6.27
C ALA A 39 -7.90 -17.04 4.75
N LEU A 40 -8.23 -18.24 4.24
CA LEU A 40 -8.22 -18.53 2.81
C LEU A 40 -9.24 -17.67 2.04
N GLU A 41 -10.43 -17.44 2.59
CA GLU A 41 -11.45 -16.57 1.98
C GLU A 41 -10.93 -15.15 1.69
N VAL A 42 -10.03 -14.65 2.55
CA VAL A 42 -9.44 -13.33 2.43
C VAL A 42 -8.16 -13.37 1.59
N ILE A 43 -7.23 -14.26 1.93
CA ILE A 43 -5.89 -14.34 1.33
C ILE A 43 -5.97 -14.62 -0.16
N ASN A 44 -6.88 -15.49 -0.61
CA ASN A 44 -7.00 -15.84 -2.02
C ASN A 44 -7.29 -14.61 -2.89
N GLU A 45 -8.24 -13.76 -2.50
CA GLU A 45 -8.56 -12.55 -3.26
C GLU A 45 -7.46 -11.48 -3.13
N LEU A 46 -6.85 -11.35 -1.96
CA LEU A 46 -5.71 -10.46 -1.78
C LEU A 46 -4.50 -10.89 -2.63
N GLU A 47 -4.29 -12.19 -2.82
CA GLU A 47 -3.24 -12.72 -3.68
C GLU A 47 -3.53 -12.41 -5.16
N VAL A 48 -4.78 -12.55 -5.59
CA VAL A 48 -5.22 -12.15 -6.93
C VAL A 48 -4.97 -10.66 -7.15
N LEU A 49 -5.34 -9.81 -6.19
CA LEU A 49 -5.07 -8.38 -6.23
C LEU A 49 -3.56 -8.12 -6.32
N ASN A 50 -2.76 -8.71 -5.45
CA ASN A 50 -1.33 -8.51 -5.40
C ASN A 50 -0.65 -8.88 -6.73
N LYS A 51 -1.04 -10.00 -7.34
CA LYS A 51 -0.56 -10.41 -8.68
C LYS A 51 -0.94 -9.41 -9.76
N ALA A 52 -2.14 -8.83 -9.69
CA ALA A 52 -2.58 -7.81 -10.65
C ALA A 52 -1.77 -6.51 -10.49
N LEU A 53 -1.54 -6.06 -9.26
CA LEU A 53 -0.83 -4.81 -8.95
C LEU A 53 0.66 -4.85 -9.30
N GLN A 54 1.28 -6.03 -9.32
CA GLN A 54 2.69 -6.19 -9.64
C GLN A 54 3.00 -6.24 -11.14
N LYS A 55 1.98 -6.17 -12.01
CA LYS A 55 2.19 -6.19 -13.47
C LYS A 55 2.84 -4.88 -13.95
N LYS A 56 3.86 -5.00 -14.79
CA LYS A 56 4.57 -3.84 -15.39
C LYS A 56 3.68 -2.97 -16.30
N THR A 57 2.60 -3.54 -16.81
CA THR A 57 1.62 -2.88 -17.68
C THR A 57 0.47 -2.25 -16.90
N GLN A 58 0.50 -2.30 -15.57
CA GLN A 58 -0.61 -1.83 -14.75
C GLN A 58 -0.64 -0.31 -14.73
N THR A 59 -1.78 0.27 -15.10
CA THR A 59 -2.05 1.71 -14.95
C THR A 59 -2.62 1.98 -13.55
N MET A 60 -2.52 3.22 -13.08
CA MET A 60 -3.14 3.71 -11.85
C MET A 60 -4.67 3.53 -11.89
N GLU A 61 -5.29 3.80 -13.04
CA GLU A 61 -6.72 3.55 -13.22
C GLU A 61 -7.07 2.06 -13.15
N GLY A 62 -6.29 1.20 -13.82
CA GLY A 62 -6.46 -0.24 -13.75
C GLY A 62 -6.24 -0.78 -12.33
N MET A 63 -5.25 -0.24 -11.60
CA MET A 63 -5.00 -0.56 -10.20
C MET A 63 -6.21 -0.23 -9.33
N LEU A 64 -6.73 1.00 -9.41
CA LEU A 64 -7.87 1.43 -8.60
C LEU A 64 -9.13 0.63 -8.93
N SER A 65 -9.35 0.30 -10.20
CA SER A 65 -10.44 -0.57 -10.62
C SER A 65 -10.30 -1.99 -10.03
N ALA A 66 -9.11 -2.59 -10.10
CA ALA A 66 -8.85 -3.90 -9.51
C ALA A 66 -9.05 -3.91 -7.99
N VAL A 67 -8.61 -2.84 -7.31
CA VAL A 67 -8.83 -2.65 -5.88
C VAL A 67 -10.32 -2.56 -5.57
N SER A 68 -11.08 -1.75 -6.29
CA SER A 68 -12.54 -1.61 -6.09
C SER A 68 -13.26 -2.94 -6.25
N LEU A 69 -12.93 -3.72 -7.29
CA LEU A 69 -13.55 -5.03 -7.52
C LEU A 69 -13.31 -6.00 -6.35
N VAL A 70 -12.10 -6.00 -5.78
CA VAL A 70 -11.77 -6.85 -4.64
C VAL A 70 -12.45 -6.34 -3.37
N GLN A 71 -12.54 -5.03 -3.16
CA GLN A 71 -13.31 -4.47 -2.04
C GLN A 71 -14.79 -4.82 -2.11
N ASP A 72 -15.40 -4.73 -3.30
CA ASP A 72 -16.81 -5.06 -3.52
C ASP A 72 -17.06 -6.56 -3.29
N SER A 73 -16.12 -7.41 -3.75
CA SER A 73 -16.13 -8.85 -3.44
C SER A 73 -16.07 -9.12 -1.94
N MET A 74 -15.13 -8.50 -1.21
CA MET A 74 -15.01 -8.64 0.25
C MET A 74 -16.25 -8.18 1.00
N LYS A 75 -16.85 -7.07 0.58
CA LYS A 75 -18.11 -6.55 1.15
C LYS A 75 -19.27 -7.51 0.91
N SER A 76 -19.33 -8.15 -0.25
CA SER A 76 -20.37 -9.14 -0.55
C SER A 76 -20.32 -10.38 0.35
N LYS A 77 -19.12 -10.75 0.85
CA LYS A 77 -18.93 -11.87 1.80
C LYS A 77 -19.43 -11.59 3.20
N ARG A 78 -19.70 -10.32 3.53
CA ARG A 78 -20.23 -9.89 4.84
C ARG A 78 -21.72 -10.22 4.98
N ASN A 79 -22.07 -11.49 4.77
CA ASN A 79 -23.42 -12.05 4.88
C ASN A 79 -23.40 -13.22 5.86
N THR A 80 -24.51 -13.39 6.58
CA THR A 80 -24.69 -14.49 7.54
C THR A 80 -24.72 -15.83 6.82
N GLU A 81 -25.40 -15.94 5.68
CA GLU A 81 -25.50 -17.18 4.91
C GLU A 81 -24.12 -17.64 4.41
N HIS A 82 -23.29 -16.70 3.95
CA HIS A 82 -21.94 -17.02 3.50
C HIS A 82 -21.07 -17.54 4.65
N PHE A 83 -21.12 -16.88 5.82
CA PHE A 83 -20.40 -17.36 6.98
C PHE A 83 -20.90 -18.73 7.46
N GLU A 84 -22.20 -18.98 7.47
CA GLU A 84 -22.78 -20.28 7.83
C GLU A 84 -22.32 -21.39 6.90
N ALA A 85 -22.19 -21.12 5.59
CA ALA A 85 -21.62 -22.07 4.64
C ALA A 85 -20.15 -22.40 4.94
N VAL A 86 -19.32 -21.39 5.24
CA VAL A 86 -17.91 -21.58 5.63
C VAL A 86 -17.80 -22.35 6.94
N PHE A 87 -18.67 -22.05 7.91
CA PHE A 87 -18.70 -22.74 9.19
C PHE A 87 -19.08 -24.22 9.03
N LYS A 88 -20.10 -24.51 8.23
CA LYS A 88 -20.51 -25.88 7.90
C LYS A 88 -19.39 -26.63 7.18
N GLU A 89 -18.71 -26.01 6.22
CA GLU A 89 -17.55 -26.61 5.58
C GLU A 89 -16.45 -26.96 6.59
N ALA A 90 -16.22 -26.09 7.58
CA ALA A 90 -15.28 -26.35 8.65
C ALA A 90 -15.69 -27.57 9.49
N GLU A 91 -16.97 -27.70 9.84
CA GLU A 91 -17.51 -28.86 10.57
C GLU A 91 -17.36 -30.16 9.77
N ASP A 92 -17.70 -30.14 8.48
CA ASP A 92 -17.57 -31.28 7.57
C ASP A 92 -16.09 -31.71 7.43
N ARG A 93 -15.16 -30.76 7.36
CA ARG A 93 -13.71 -31.03 7.35
C ARG A 93 -13.23 -31.60 8.69
N CYS A 94 -13.74 -31.11 9.82
CA CYS A 94 -13.40 -31.68 11.12
C CYS A 94 -13.91 -33.11 11.25
N ALA A 95 -15.13 -33.39 10.79
CA ALA A 95 -15.71 -34.73 10.80
C ALA A 95 -14.94 -35.70 9.90
N SER A 96 -14.63 -35.31 8.66
CA SER A 96 -13.89 -36.16 7.71
C SER A 96 -12.45 -36.46 8.15
N LEU A 97 -11.80 -35.52 8.85
CA LEU A 97 -10.44 -35.68 9.35
C LEU A 97 -10.37 -36.19 10.80
N SER A 98 -11.51 -36.49 11.43
CA SER A 98 -11.60 -36.92 12.84
C SER A 98 -10.91 -35.95 13.82
N LEU A 99 -11.09 -34.64 13.60
CA LEU A 99 -10.53 -33.56 14.42
C LEU A 99 -11.49 -33.18 15.55
N GLU A 100 -10.99 -32.42 16.53
CA GLU A 100 -11.83 -31.91 17.61
C GLU A 100 -12.88 -30.93 17.05
N PRO A 101 -14.11 -30.90 17.61
CA PRO A 101 -15.15 -30.01 17.14
C PRO A 101 -14.80 -28.54 17.40
N ILE A 102 -15.46 -27.65 16.66
CA ILE A 102 -15.33 -26.20 16.85
C ILE A 102 -16.01 -25.83 18.17
N VAL A 103 -15.26 -25.17 19.05
CA VAL A 103 -15.73 -24.81 20.39
C VAL A 103 -15.55 -23.32 20.66
N LEU A 104 -16.37 -22.78 21.55
CA LEU A 104 -16.25 -21.40 21.96
C LEU A 104 -14.90 -21.17 22.65
N PRO A 105 -14.10 -20.17 22.22
CA PRO A 105 -12.83 -19.88 22.88
C PRO A 105 -13.04 -19.41 24.31
N ARG A 106 -12.04 -19.70 25.16
CA ARG A 106 -12.02 -19.17 26.52
C ARG A 106 -11.77 -17.66 26.49
N THR A 107 -12.80 -16.87 26.72
CA THR A 107 -12.68 -15.41 26.83
C THR A 107 -12.10 -15.03 28.19
N GLN A 108 -11.06 -14.18 28.19
CA GLN A 108 -10.54 -13.62 29.42
C GLN A 108 -11.51 -12.57 29.96
N ARG A 109 -11.83 -12.64 31.25
CA ARG A 109 -12.60 -11.60 31.91
C ARG A 109 -11.71 -10.38 32.12
N PRO A 110 -12.08 -9.18 31.63
CA PRO A 110 -11.32 -7.99 31.89
C PRO A 110 -11.21 -7.76 33.41
N PRO A 111 -10.06 -7.25 33.92
CA PRO A 111 -9.87 -7.05 35.35
C PRO A 111 -10.95 -6.12 35.93
N LYS A 112 -11.47 -6.47 37.12
CA LYS A 112 -12.58 -5.74 37.78
C LYS A 112 -12.36 -4.23 37.93
N ARG A 113 -11.09 -3.80 38.03
CA ARG A 113 -10.72 -2.38 38.13
C ARG A 113 -11.11 -1.56 36.90
N TYR A 114 -11.21 -2.20 35.73
CA TYR A 114 -11.50 -1.55 34.45
C TYR A 114 -12.92 -1.87 33.92
N SER A 115 -13.71 -2.68 34.64
CA SER A 115 -15.07 -3.06 34.24
C SER A 115 -16.12 -2.32 35.08
N GLY A 116 -17.16 -1.79 34.44
CA GLY A 116 -18.33 -1.22 35.12
C GLY A 116 -19.27 -2.29 35.72
N GLN A 117 -20.44 -1.85 36.20
CA GLN A 117 -21.48 -2.74 36.75
C GLN A 117 -22.25 -3.53 35.68
N ALA A 118 -22.11 -3.18 34.41
CA ALA A 118 -22.78 -3.86 33.31
C ALA A 118 -22.25 -5.30 33.15
N PRO A 119 -23.13 -6.27 32.84
CA PRO A 119 -22.70 -7.63 32.53
C PRO A 119 -21.79 -7.63 31.30
N ALA A 120 -20.71 -8.40 31.35
CA ALA A 120 -19.84 -8.57 30.19
C ALA A 120 -20.58 -9.33 29.08
N TYR A 121 -20.43 -8.89 27.83
CA TYR A 121 -20.97 -9.63 26.69
C TYR A 121 -20.34 -11.02 26.62
N THR A 122 -21.18 -12.04 26.53
CA THR A 122 -20.77 -13.42 26.28
C THR A 122 -21.55 -13.93 25.08
N PRO A 123 -20.88 -14.39 24.02
CA PRO A 123 -21.55 -14.98 22.86
C PRO A 123 -22.33 -16.23 23.29
N GLN A 124 -23.51 -16.44 22.69
CA GLN A 124 -24.39 -17.56 23.06
C GLN A 124 -23.95 -18.87 22.40
N SER A 125 -23.29 -18.78 21.24
CA SER A 125 -22.81 -19.93 20.47
C SER A 125 -21.44 -19.67 19.85
N ALA A 126 -20.73 -20.76 19.48
CA ALA A 126 -19.49 -20.66 18.71
C ALA A 126 -19.73 -20.00 17.34
N VAL A 127 -20.85 -20.31 16.68
CA VAL A 127 -21.25 -19.71 15.40
C VAL A 127 -21.37 -18.20 15.52
N GLU A 128 -22.08 -17.71 16.54
CA GLU A 128 -22.24 -16.26 16.77
C GLU A 128 -20.89 -15.57 17.01
N PHE A 129 -20.04 -16.17 17.86
CA PHE A 129 -18.72 -15.63 18.16
C PHE A 129 -17.85 -15.51 16.91
N TYR A 130 -17.69 -16.61 16.17
CA TYR A 130 -16.82 -16.63 15.00
C TYR A 130 -17.38 -15.82 13.83
N ARG A 131 -18.70 -15.62 13.74
CA ARG A 131 -19.30 -14.72 12.75
C ARG A 131 -18.86 -13.27 12.97
N VAL A 132 -18.89 -12.81 14.23
CA VAL A 132 -18.44 -11.46 14.58
C VAL A 132 -16.95 -11.30 14.27
N GLU A 133 -16.14 -12.32 14.58
CA GLU A 133 -14.72 -12.34 14.27
C GLU A 133 -14.45 -12.34 12.76
N PHE A 134 -15.21 -13.11 11.98
CA PHE A 134 -15.14 -13.12 10.51
C PHE A 134 -15.43 -11.74 9.92
N TYR A 135 -16.52 -11.09 10.36
CA TYR A 135 -16.83 -9.74 9.91
C TYR A 135 -15.75 -8.73 10.32
N ARG A 136 -15.18 -8.87 11.52
CA ARG A 136 -14.07 -8.02 11.95
C ARG A 136 -12.87 -8.16 11.02
N VAL A 137 -12.55 -9.37 10.57
CA VAL A 137 -11.46 -9.60 9.60
C VAL A 137 -11.78 -8.89 8.27
N LEU A 138 -12.98 -9.07 7.72
CA LEU A 138 -13.40 -8.41 6.48
C LEU A 138 -13.36 -6.88 6.59
N ASP A 139 -13.93 -6.33 7.67
CA ASP A 139 -13.97 -4.89 7.94
C ASP A 139 -12.56 -4.31 8.11
N THR A 140 -11.66 -5.05 8.77
CA THR A 140 -10.25 -4.66 8.90
C THR A 140 -9.57 -4.63 7.54
N VAL A 141 -9.78 -5.64 6.69
CA VAL A 141 -9.19 -5.70 5.35
C VAL A 141 -9.70 -4.54 4.48
N ASP A 142 -10.99 -4.27 4.48
CA ASP A 142 -11.57 -3.15 3.72
C ASP A 142 -11.02 -1.79 4.17
N THR A 143 -10.90 -1.60 5.50
CA THR A 143 -10.31 -0.39 6.07
C THR A 143 -8.84 -0.24 5.62
N GLN A 144 -8.04 -1.30 5.73
CA GLN A 144 -6.62 -1.26 5.36
C GLN A 144 -6.40 -1.06 3.86
N ILE A 145 -7.25 -1.64 3.01
CA ILE A 145 -7.22 -1.40 1.55
C ILE A 145 -7.57 0.07 1.27
N SER A 146 -8.63 0.59 1.89
CA SER A 146 -9.06 1.98 1.70
C SER A 146 -7.98 2.97 2.13
N GLU A 147 -7.41 2.79 3.33
CA GLU A 147 -6.32 3.64 3.84
C GLU A 147 -5.09 3.63 2.93
N ARG A 148 -4.80 2.49 2.29
CA ARG A 148 -3.65 2.34 1.39
C ARG A 148 -3.88 2.95 0.01
N PHE A 149 -5.05 2.76 -0.59
CA PHE A 149 -5.28 3.08 -2.00
C PHE A 149 -6.14 4.33 -2.24
N MET A 150 -6.98 4.74 -1.29
CA MET A 150 -7.84 5.93 -1.42
C MET A 150 -7.16 7.19 -0.88
N GLN A 151 -5.89 7.38 -1.24
CA GLN A 151 -5.10 8.53 -0.82
C GLN A 151 -5.18 9.65 -1.88
N PRO A 152 -5.21 10.94 -1.48
CA PRO A 152 -5.21 12.06 -2.43
C PRO A 152 -4.03 12.06 -3.41
N GLY A 153 -2.87 11.54 -2.98
CA GLY A 153 -1.68 11.41 -3.82
C GLY A 153 -1.87 10.42 -4.97
N ILE A 154 -2.52 9.28 -4.71
CA ILE A 154 -2.83 8.26 -5.73
C ILE A 154 -3.80 8.82 -6.77
N GLN A 155 -4.77 9.62 -6.34
CA GLN A 155 -5.70 10.30 -7.23
C GLN A 155 -4.97 11.32 -8.14
N THR A 156 -4.02 12.06 -7.60
CA THR A 156 -3.18 12.98 -8.38
C THR A 156 -2.35 12.23 -9.43
N LEU A 157 -1.75 11.10 -9.04
CA LEU A 157 -1.00 10.24 -9.97
C LEU A 157 -1.90 9.67 -11.07
N LYS A 158 -3.12 9.25 -10.75
CA LYS A 158 -4.12 8.81 -11.74
C LYS A 158 -4.41 9.90 -12.76
N GLU A 159 -4.59 11.14 -12.32
CA GLU A 159 -4.93 12.25 -13.22
C GLU A 159 -3.76 12.66 -14.12
N ILE A 160 -2.52 12.61 -13.59
CA ILE A 160 -1.30 12.85 -14.37
C ILE A 160 -1.10 11.72 -15.40
N GLU A 161 -1.29 10.46 -14.98
CA GLU A 161 -1.20 9.32 -15.89
C GLU A 161 -2.26 9.41 -17.00
N ASN A 162 -3.50 9.76 -16.66
CA ASN A 162 -4.56 9.94 -17.63
C ASN A 162 -4.23 11.08 -18.59
N THR A 163 -3.65 12.18 -18.11
CA THR A 163 -3.17 13.25 -19.00
C THR A 163 -2.20 12.74 -20.07
N LEU A 164 -1.34 11.78 -19.76
CA LEU A 164 -0.42 11.17 -20.70
C LEU A 164 -1.11 10.16 -21.63
N LEU A 165 -2.01 9.33 -21.10
CA LEU A 165 -2.58 8.18 -21.83
C LEU A 165 -3.91 8.49 -22.55
N THR A 166 -4.76 9.38 -22.03
CA THR A 166 -6.08 9.66 -22.61
C THR A 166 -6.02 10.71 -23.72
N PRO A 167 -6.86 10.63 -24.75
CA PRO A 167 -6.82 11.56 -25.88
C PRO A 167 -7.11 13.02 -25.50
N THR A 168 -8.01 13.22 -24.54
CA THR A 168 -8.39 14.53 -23.98
C THR A 168 -7.55 14.81 -22.74
N ALA A 169 -6.81 15.92 -22.74
CA ALA A 169 -6.11 16.38 -21.55
C ALA A 169 -7.14 16.75 -20.47
N ASN A 170 -6.93 16.26 -19.25
CA ASN A 170 -7.71 16.71 -18.10
C ASN A 170 -6.93 17.84 -17.43
N ASP A 171 -7.17 19.07 -17.89
CA ASP A 171 -6.37 20.26 -17.58
C ASP A 171 -6.26 20.56 -16.07
N ALA A 172 -7.17 20.03 -15.25
CA ALA A 172 -7.20 20.25 -13.81
C ALA A 172 -5.99 19.67 -13.05
N ALA A 173 -5.31 18.65 -13.59
CA ALA A 173 -4.08 18.12 -12.98
C ALA A 173 -2.85 18.94 -13.34
N ILE A 174 -2.77 19.40 -14.60
CA ILE A 174 -1.63 20.18 -15.09
C ILE A 174 -1.58 21.55 -14.42
N ARG A 175 -2.73 22.18 -14.15
CA ARG A 175 -2.81 23.48 -13.45
C ARG A 175 -2.21 23.50 -12.04
N ARG A 176 -2.07 22.33 -11.40
CA ARG A 176 -1.37 22.22 -10.10
C ARG A 176 0.14 22.40 -10.21
N TYR A 177 0.68 22.30 -11.43
CA TYR A 177 2.11 22.34 -11.73
C TYR A 177 2.40 23.40 -12.80
N PRO A 178 2.45 24.70 -12.43
CA PRO A 178 2.72 25.80 -13.37
C PRO A 178 4.01 25.64 -14.18
N GLU A 179 4.99 24.93 -13.63
CA GLU A 179 6.26 24.59 -14.30
C GLU A 179 6.07 23.73 -15.56
N LEU A 180 4.94 23.04 -15.69
CA LEU A 180 4.63 22.19 -16.84
C LEU A 180 4.22 22.97 -18.10
N LYS A 181 4.08 24.31 -18.03
CA LYS A 181 3.69 25.18 -19.15
C LYS A 181 2.55 24.58 -19.98
N GLU A 182 1.34 24.66 -19.44
CA GLU A 182 0.11 24.01 -19.97
C GLU A 182 -0.05 24.12 -21.49
N ASP A 183 0.17 25.30 -22.06
CA ASP A 183 0.02 25.55 -23.50
C ASP A 183 1.03 24.76 -24.35
N ASP A 184 2.31 24.75 -23.96
CA ASP A 184 3.37 24.02 -24.65
C ASP A 184 3.14 22.51 -24.54
N LEU A 185 2.84 22.04 -23.31
CA LEU A 185 2.62 20.63 -23.03
C LEU A 185 1.40 20.08 -23.78
N ARG A 186 0.33 20.86 -23.92
CA ARG A 186 -0.85 20.46 -24.69
C ARG A 186 -0.52 20.15 -26.15
N VAL A 187 0.29 21.00 -26.78
CA VAL A 187 0.73 20.79 -28.17
C VAL A 187 1.67 19.60 -28.28
N GLN A 188 2.65 19.50 -27.36
CA GLN A 188 3.60 18.38 -27.29
C GLN A 188 2.89 17.03 -27.12
N LEU A 189 1.91 16.94 -26.21
CA LEU A 189 1.12 15.73 -25.98
C LEU A 189 0.25 15.38 -27.19
N ALA A 190 -0.33 16.36 -27.87
CA ALA A 190 -1.10 16.11 -29.10
C ALA A 190 -0.22 15.53 -30.21
N MET A 191 0.99 16.07 -30.39
CA MET A 191 1.97 15.52 -31.34
C MET A 191 2.41 14.11 -30.95
N PHE A 192 2.72 13.89 -29.67
CA PHE A 192 3.13 12.59 -29.14
C PHE A 192 2.05 11.53 -29.36
N LYS A 193 0.80 11.79 -28.96
CA LYS A 193 -0.32 10.86 -29.07
C LYS A 193 -0.72 10.55 -30.52
N ARG A 194 -0.49 11.49 -31.45
CA ARG A 194 -0.75 11.26 -32.88
C ARG A 194 0.29 10.32 -33.50
N LYS A 195 1.55 10.40 -33.05
CA LYS A 195 2.65 9.60 -33.57
C LYS A 195 2.79 8.25 -32.88
N TYR A 196 2.60 8.20 -31.56
CA TYR A 196 2.77 7.01 -30.74
C TYR A 196 1.45 6.60 -30.13
N LYS A 197 1.03 5.36 -30.44
CA LYS A 197 -0.12 4.73 -29.78
C LYS A 197 0.37 4.06 -28.51
N VAL A 198 0.06 4.67 -27.38
CA VAL A 198 0.57 4.29 -26.07
C VAL A 198 -0.62 3.88 -25.20
N SER A 199 -0.56 2.69 -24.62
CA SER A 199 -1.61 2.16 -23.73
C SER A 199 -1.22 2.19 -22.25
N THR A 200 0.08 2.18 -21.96
CA THR A 200 0.61 2.18 -20.60
C THR A 200 1.71 3.21 -20.43
N THR A 201 1.98 3.62 -19.19
CA THR A 201 3.11 4.50 -18.89
C THR A 201 4.45 3.87 -19.28
N ALA A 202 4.57 2.54 -19.17
CA ALA A 202 5.74 1.80 -19.62
C ALA A 202 5.97 1.94 -21.13
N ASP A 203 4.90 1.84 -21.93
CA ASP A 203 4.95 2.07 -23.38
C ASP A 203 5.36 3.52 -23.69
N ALA A 204 4.88 4.48 -22.90
CA ALA A 204 5.20 5.90 -23.06
C ALA A 204 6.70 6.14 -22.84
N VAL A 205 7.24 5.56 -21.75
CA VAL A 205 8.65 5.63 -21.41
C VAL A 205 9.50 4.97 -22.49
N HIS A 206 9.07 3.83 -23.03
CA HIS A 206 9.77 3.18 -24.13
C HIS A 206 9.77 4.07 -25.38
N ALA A 207 8.63 4.62 -25.77
CA ALA A 207 8.52 5.52 -26.91
C ALA A 207 9.42 6.75 -26.76
N LEU A 208 9.49 7.35 -25.57
CA LEU A 208 10.37 8.49 -25.28
C LEU A 208 11.87 8.12 -25.32
N LYS A 209 12.22 6.89 -24.90
CA LYS A 209 13.61 6.37 -24.95
C LYS A 209 14.08 6.03 -26.37
N GLU A 210 13.18 5.66 -27.26
CA GLU A 210 13.51 5.38 -28.67
C GLU A 210 13.65 6.66 -29.51
N MET A 211 13.19 7.81 -29.01
CA MET A 211 13.34 9.08 -29.74
C MET A 211 14.82 9.46 -29.90
N PRO A 212 15.23 9.99 -31.08
CA PRO A 212 16.53 10.61 -31.24
C PRO A 212 16.75 11.70 -30.17
N PRO A 213 17.96 11.83 -29.60
CA PRO A 213 18.26 12.81 -28.56
C PRO A 213 17.85 14.25 -28.92
N GLU A 214 17.91 14.60 -30.20
CA GLU A 214 17.53 15.91 -30.74
C GLU A 214 16.02 16.17 -30.61
N VAL A 215 15.20 15.14 -30.85
CA VAL A 215 13.74 15.19 -30.72
C VAL A 215 13.33 15.12 -29.25
N ARG A 216 14.06 14.35 -28.44
CA ARG A 216 13.87 14.29 -26.99
C ARG A 216 14.17 15.63 -26.32
N GLY A 217 15.17 16.36 -26.81
CA GLY A 217 15.52 17.71 -26.34
C GLY A 217 14.46 18.79 -26.62
N LEU A 218 13.41 18.48 -27.39
CA LEU A 218 12.23 19.35 -27.55
C LEU A 218 11.25 19.24 -26.37
N PHE A 219 11.41 18.23 -25.50
CA PHE A 219 10.73 18.12 -24.21
C PHE A 219 11.69 18.65 -23.13
N ASP A 220 11.78 19.96 -23.03
CA ASP A 220 12.83 20.77 -22.40
C ASP A 220 12.85 20.78 -20.85
N GLN A 221 12.25 19.78 -20.20
CA GLN A 221 12.33 19.56 -18.74
C GLN A 221 13.41 18.54 -18.35
N ILE A 222 14.50 18.50 -19.12
CA ILE A 222 15.60 17.53 -18.97
C ILE A 222 16.81 18.25 -18.39
N ASP A 223 17.28 17.88 -17.19
CA ASP A 223 18.66 18.01 -16.68
C ASP A 223 19.64 18.95 -17.43
N LEU A 224 19.30 20.25 -17.51
CA LEU A 224 20.04 21.22 -18.31
C LEU A 224 21.26 21.82 -17.59
N ARG A 225 21.50 21.46 -16.33
CA ARG A 225 22.52 22.12 -15.50
C ARG A 225 23.93 21.96 -16.08
N ASP A 226 24.24 20.77 -16.57
CA ASP A 226 25.57 20.41 -17.07
C ASP A 226 25.63 20.42 -18.62
N ASP A 227 24.53 20.80 -19.29
CA ASP A 227 24.47 20.84 -20.76
C ASP A 227 25.26 22.04 -21.31
N PRO A 228 26.31 21.82 -22.15
CA PRO A 228 27.15 22.90 -22.67
C PRO A 228 26.38 23.94 -23.47
N LYS A 229 25.30 23.54 -24.17
CA LYS A 229 24.48 24.46 -24.97
C LYS A 229 23.64 25.37 -24.07
N THR A 230 23.08 24.83 -23.00
CA THR A 230 22.33 25.61 -22.01
C THR A 230 23.25 26.56 -21.25
N ILE A 231 24.44 26.11 -20.84
CA ILE A 231 25.44 26.96 -20.18
C ILE A 231 25.85 28.13 -21.09
N ALA A 232 26.06 27.89 -22.38
CA ALA A 232 26.37 28.96 -23.35
C ALA A 232 25.26 30.00 -23.43
N LYS A 233 23.99 29.57 -23.55
CA LYS A 233 22.83 30.48 -23.56
C LYS A 233 22.69 31.29 -22.27
N LEU A 234 22.89 30.65 -21.11
CA LEU A 234 22.84 31.34 -19.82
C LEU A 234 23.96 32.38 -19.70
N ASN A 235 25.16 32.07 -20.18
CA ASN A 235 26.26 33.02 -20.22
C ASN A 235 25.95 34.24 -21.10
N ASP A 236 25.28 34.04 -22.25
CA ASP A 236 24.82 35.15 -23.11
C ASP A 236 23.81 36.05 -22.38
N MET A 237 22.98 35.47 -21.52
CA MET A 237 22.03 36.17 -20.66
C MET A 237 22.64 36.70 -19.34
N LYS A 238 23.94 36.50 -19.12
CA LYS A 238 24.66 36.78 -17.85
C LYS A 238 24.08 36.05 -16.62
N GLU A 239 23.38 34.95 -16.84
CA GLU A 239 22.85 34.06 -15.81
C GLU A 239 23.75 32.83 -15.63
N LYS A 240 23.58 32.13 -14.51
CA LYS A 240 24.31 30.90 -14.20
C LYS A 240 23.34 29.86 -13.64
N PRO A 241 23.55 28.56 -13.93
CA PRO A 241 22.76 27.51 -13.30
C PRO A 241 22.88 27.55 -11.76
N ILE A 242 21.82 27.11 -11.08
CA ILE A 242 21.80 27.07 -9.61
C ILE A 242 22.88 26.13 -9.10
N ALA A 243 23.74 26.65 -8.23
CA ALA A 243 24.77 25.87 -7.57
C ALA A 243 24.15 25.04 -6.43
N THR A 244 24.72 23.87 -6.16
CA THR A 244 24.29 22.98 -5.07
C THR A 244 24.25 23.69 -3.73
N GLU A 245 25.19 24.58 -3.46
CA GLU A 245 25.25 25.38 -2.24
C GLU A 245 24.03 26.30 -2.08
N GLN A 246 23.53 26.88 -3.17
CA GLN A 246 22.35 27.74 -3.17
C GLN A 246 21.09 26.93 -2.85
N GLY A 247 20.95 25.73 -3.43
CA GLY A 247 19.84 24.82 -3.12
C GLY A 247 19.85 24.34 -1.67
N GLN A 248 21.04 24.00 -1.14
CA GLN A 248 21.20 23.65 0.28
C GLN A 248 20.88 24.81 1.22
N LYS A 249 21.25 26.04 0.86
CA LYS A 249 20.94 27.24 1.64
C LYS A 249 19.42 27.47 1.69
N LEU A 250 18.75 27.43 0.54
CA LEU A 250 17.30 27.60 0.45
C LEU A 250 16.55 26.52 1.25
N ALA A 251 16.99 25.26 1.17
CA ALA A 251 16.37 24.18 1.94
C ALA A 251 16.44 24.40 3.46
N LYS A 252 17.53 25.00 3.95
CA LYS A 252 17.65 25.41 5.36
C LYS A 252 16.71 26.57 5.69
N GLU A 253 16.63 27.57 4.82
CA GLU A 253 15.78 28.75 5.00
C GLU A 253 14.29 28.39 5.09
N ILE A 254 13.82 27.48 4.24
CA ILE A 254 12.41 27.04 4.24
C ILE A 254 12.11 25.92 5.26
N GLY A 255 13.13 25.41 5.95
CA GLY A 255 12.99 24.33 6.92
C GLY A 255 12.66 22.96 6.31
N ALA A 256 13.11 22.68 5.08
CA ALA A 256 12.98 21.38 4.44
C ALA A 256 13.84 20.30 5.14
N CYS A 257 13.48 19.02 4.99
CA CYS A 257 14.18 17.92 5.65
C CYS A 257 15.61 17.73 5.10
N CYS A 258 15.77 17.85 3.79
CA CYS A 258 17.03 17.80 3.06
C CYS A 258 16.87 18.46 1.67
N TYR A 259 18.00 18.69 0.99
CA TYR A 259 18.07 19.07 -0.42
C TYR A 259 18.75 17.93 -1.18
N VAL A 260 18.14 17.47 -2.27
CA VAL A 260 18.69 16.41 -3.12
C VAL A 260 18.55 16.84 -4.58
N GLU A 261 19.64 16.80 -5.32
CA GLU A 261 19.63 16.97 -6.77
C GLU A 261 19.45 15.60 -7.42
N CYS A 262 18.57 15.53 -8.41
CA CYS A 262 18.40 14.32 -9.19
C CYS A 262 18.31 14.64 -10.67
N SER A 263 18.69 13.65 -11.47
CA SER A 263 18.51 13.64 -12.90
C SER A 263 17.65 12.45 -13.27
N ALA A 264 16.45 12.73 -13.77
CA ALA A 264 15.54 11.69 -14.23
C ALA A 264 16.09 11.02 -15.50
N LEU A 265 16.85 11.75 -16.33
CA LEU A 265 17.44 11.22 -17.56
C LEU A 265 18.61 10.28 -17.28
N THR A 266 19.55 10.67 -16.42
CA THR A 266 20.76 9.88 -16.11
C THR A 266 20.58 8.95 -14.91
N GLN A 267 19.41 9.00 -14.26
CA GLN A 267 19.08 8.32 -13.00
C GLN A 267 19.98 8.71 -11.82
N LYS A 268 20.85 9.72 -11.97
CA LYS A 268 21.72 10.21 -10.91
C LYS A 268 20.88 10.81 -9.78
N GLY A 269 21.10 10.39 -8.55
CA GLY A 269 20.40 10.92 -7.37
C GLY A 269 18.92 10.52 -7.24
N LEU A 270 18.33 9.85 -8.23
CA LEU A 270 16.90 9.49 -8.22
C LEU A 270 16.56 8.53 -7.06
N LYS A 271 17.39 7.52 -6.82
CA LYS A 271 17.24 6.61 -5.67
C LYS A 271 17.31 7.38 -4.35
N THR A 272 18.26 8.31 -4.24
CA THR A 272 18.48 9.12 -3.04
C THR A 272 17.26 9.98 -2.72
N VAL A 273 16.55 10.52 -3.73
CA VAL A 273 15.29 11.26 -3.53
C VAL A 273 14.23 10.39 -2.87
N PHE A 274 14.04 9.16 -3.37
CA PHE A 274 13.05 8.23 -2.79
C PHE A 274 13.44 7.75 -1.39
N ASP A 275 14.71 7.39 -1.19
CA ASP A 275 15.21 6.96 0.12
C ASP A 275 15.02 8.08 1.17
N GLU A 276 15.39 9.32 0.84
CA GLU A 276 15.23 10.47 1.73
C GLU A 276 13.76 10.85 1.99
N ALA A 277 12.89 10.74 0.98
CA ALA A 277 11.46 10.96 1.16
C ALA A 277 10.84 9.93 2.11
N ILE A 278 11.20 8.66 1.95
CA ILE A 278 10.77 7.57 2.85
C ILE A 278 11.30 7.81 4.27
N ILE A 279 12.58 8.15 4.42
CA ILE A 279 13.19 8.46 5.72
C ILE A 279 12.51 9.66 6.38
N ALA A 280 12.18 10.71 5.61
CA ALA A 280 11.50 11.89 6.13
C ALA A 280 10.10 11.57 6.68
N ILE A 281 9.39 10.63 6.04
CA ILE A 281 8.07 10.15 6.50
C ILE A 281 8.22 9.24 7.73
N LEU A 282 9.17 8.30 7.71
CA LEU A 282 9.36 7.32 8.77
C LEU A 282 10.02 7.91 10.03
N THR A 283 10.84 8.96 9.88
CA THR A 283 11.62 9.58 10.96
C THR A 283 11.41 11.10 10.97
N PRO A 284 10.23 11.58 11.40
CA PRO A 284 9.97 13.01 11.44
C PRO A 284 10.92 13.70 12.42
N LYS A 285 11.84 14.53 11.89
CA LYS A 285 12.74 15.35 12.72
C LYS A 285 11.88 16.31 13.54
N ARG A 286 11.82 16.11 14.86
CA ARG A 286 11.15 17.03 15.79
C ARG A 286 11.74 18.43 15.60
N LYS A 287 10.93 19.41 15.15
CA LYS A 287 11.32 20.82 15.11
C LYS A 287 11.84 21.21 16.50
N LYS A 288 13.13 21.58 16.61
CA LYS A 288 13.67 22.21 17.82
C LYS A 288 12.97 23.56 17.97
N GLY A 289 11.92 23.62 18.80
CA GLY A 289 11.19 24.85 19.10
C GLY A 289 9.68 24.70 19.31
N ALA A 290 9.04 23.59 18.95
CA ALA A 290 7.63 23.39 19.28
C ALA A 290 7.49 22.94 20.75
N LEU A 291 6.79 23.75 21.56
CA LEU A 291 6.52 23.54 22.98
C LEU A 291 6.28 22.07 23.34
N LYS A 292 6.98 21.59 24.38
CA LYS A 292 6.62 20.39 25.14
C LYS A 292 5.17 20.49 25.61
N ARG A 293 4.22 19.87 24.89
CA ARG A 293 3.05 19.32 25.59
C ARG A 293 3.55 18.08 26.29
N ARG A 294 3.70 18.17 27.61
CA ARG A 294 3.94 17.03 28.48
C ARG A 294 2.74 16.09 28.33
N LEU A 295 2.81 15.13 27.42
CA LEU A 295 2.01 13.91 27.56
C LEU A 295 2.66 13.12 28.69
N GLY A 296 1.96 13.10 29.84
CA GLY A 296 2.32 12.24 30.96
C GLY A 296 2.31 10.76 30.54
N PRO A 297 3.04 9.90 31.25
CA PRO A 297 3.15 8.51 30.88
C PRO A 297 1.87 7.80 31.34
N ARG A 298 1.02 7.43 30.37
CA ARG A 298 -0.02 6.36 30.40
C ARG A 298 -1.21 6.81 29.56
N CYS A 299 -1.19 6.47 28.28
CA CYS A 299 -2.38 6.18 27.45
C CYS A 299 -1.88 5.49 26.18
N ILE A 300 -1.58 4.19 26.28
CA ILE A 300 -1.65 3.28 25.14
C ILE A 300 -3.12 2.84 25.10
N ASN A 301 -3.75 2.98 23.92
CA ASN A 301 -5.15 2.67 23.61
C ASN A 301 -6.22 3.55 24.27
N CYS A 302 -6.66 4.58 23.55
CA CYS A 302 -8.08 4.93 23.50
C CYS A 302 -8.37 5.85 22.31
N CYS A 303 -9.23 5.39 21.41
CA CYS A 303 -10.14 6.19 20.59
C CYS A 303 -9.57 7.29 19.68
N LEU A 304 -9.42 6.96 18.40
CA LEU A 304 -9.76 7.86 17.29
C LEU A 304 -10.88 7.20 16.47
N ILE A 305 -12.08 7.21 17.05
CA ILE A 305 -13.34 7.23 16.31
C ILE A 305 -13.96 8.57 16.66
N THR A 306 -13.70 9.56 15.80
CA THR A 306 -14.56 10.64 15.28
C THR A 306 -13.70 11.76 14.73
#